data_AF-A0A9X8VIV2-F1
#
_entry.id   AF-A0A9X8VIV2-F1
#
_cell.length_a   1.000
_cell.length_b   1.000
_cell.length_c   1.000
_cell.angle_alpha   90.00
_cell.angle_beta   90.00
_cell.angle_gamma   90.00
#
_symmetry.space_group_name_H-M   'P 1'
#
loop_
_entity.id
_entity.type
_entity.pdbx_description
1 polymer ?
#
loop_
_entity_poly.entity_id
_entity_poly.type
_entity_poly.pdbx_seq_one_letter_code
_entity_poly.pdbx_strand_id
1 'polypeptide(L)'
;MLKTLLALLSGVIFGLGLIIAGMANPAKVLAFLDVTGMWDPSLALVMAGAIAVAAPAFLWARRRERSLLGEPLQIPAAGRVDRRLLAGSALFGIGWGIAGICPG
;
A
#
# COMPACT_ATOMS: atom_id res chain seq x y z
N MET A 1 20.91 6.22 -14.51
CA MET A 1 20.49 7.57 -14.08
C MET A 1 18.98 7.78 -14.18
N LEU A 2 18.35 7.56 -15.34
CA LEU A 2 16.89 7.71 -15.52
C LEU A 2 16.04 6.85 -14.55
N LYS A 3 16.41 5.58 -14.33
CA LYS A 3 15.74 4.67 -13.38
C LYS A 3 15.68 5.25 -11.96
N THR A 4 16.79 5.79 -11.47
CA THR A 4 16.89 6.38 -10.13
C THR A 4 16.04 7.64 -10.02
N LEU A 5 16.03 8.48 -11.07
CA LEU A 5 15.19 9.68 -11.13
C LEU A 5 13.69 9.33 -11.08
N LEU A 6 13.28 8.32 -11.85
CA LEU A 6 11.90 7.84 -11.88
C LEU A 6 11.49 7.19 -10.55
N ALA A 7 12.40 6.46 -9.89
CA ALA A 7 12.16 5.90 -8.56
C ALA A 7 11.97 7.02 -7.52
N LEU A 8 12.79 8.06 -7.56
CA LEU A 8 12.67 9.22 -6.68
C LEU A 8 11.34 9.98 -6.92
N LEU A 9 11.01 10.26 -8.18
CA LEU A 9 9.73 10.87 -8.56
C LEU A 9 8.54 10.06 -8.07
N SER A 10 8.58 8.74 -8.26
CA SER A 10 7.53 7.84 -7.79
C SER A 10 7.38 7.88 -6.26
N GLY A 11 8.50 7.89 -5.53
CA GLY A 11 8.51 7.99 -4.07
C GLY A 11 7.96 9.34 -3.57
N VAL A 12 8.31 10.45 -4.22
CA VAL A 12 7.78 11.78 -3.87
C VAL A 12 6.28 11.86 -4.14
N ILE A 13 5.82 11.39 -5.30
CA ILE A 13 4.39 11.37 -5.64
C ILE A 13 3.61 10.51 -4.64
N PHE A 14 4.14 9.34 -4.30
CA PHE A 14 3.53 8.45 -3.31
C PHE A 14 3.46 9.09 -1.92
N GLY A 15 4.57 9.65 -1.42
CA GLY A 15 4.62 10.33 -0.13
C GLY A 15 3.69 11.54 -0.04
N LEU A 16 3.62 12.36 -1.11
CA LEU A 16 2.66 13.46 -1.20
C LEU A 16 1.22 12.94 -1.17
N GLY A 17 0.93 11.84 -1.87
CA GLY A 17 -0.37 11.17 -1.82
C GLY A 17 -0.74 10.72 -0.41
N LEU A 18 0.20 10.12 0.35
CA LEU A 18 -0.02 9.71 1.74
C LEU A 18 -0.36 10.90 2.66
N ILE A 19 0.34 12.02 2.50
CA ILE A 19 0.13 13.24 3.28
C ILE A 19 -1.24 13.86 2.95
N ILE A 20 -1.55 14.01 1.66
CA ILE A 20 -2.81 14.61 1.18
C ILE A 20 -4.01 13.74 1.61
N ALA A 21 -3.86 12.41 1.58
CA ALA A 21 -4.89 11.49 2.04
C ALA A 21 -5.04 11.46 3.58
N GLY A 22 -4.15 12.11 4.33
CA GLY A 22 -4.16 12.11 5.80
C GLY A 22 -3.75 10.79 6.43
N MET A 23 -3.16 9.86 5.66
CA MET A 23 -2.76 8.53 6.12
C MET A 23 -1.52 8.54 7.03
N ALA A 24 -0.80 9.66 7.06
CA ALA A 24 0.27 9.93 8.02
C ALA A 24 -0.23 10.42 9.39
N ASN A 25 -1.54 10.68 9.55
CA ASN A 25 -2.11 11.16 10.80
C ASN A 25 -2.67 9.99 11.65
N PRO A 26 -2.12 9.73 12.85
CA PRO A 26 -2.63 8.69 13.74
C PRO A 26 -4.11 8.77 14.06
N ALA A 27 -4.64 9.98 14.24
CA ALA A 27 -6.04 10.17 14.57
C ALA A 27 -6.96 9.65 13.47
N LYS A 28 -6.59 9.84 12.19
CA LYS A 28 -7.36 9.36 11.03
C LYS A 28 -7.40 7.84 10.95
N VAL A 29 -6.25 7.19 11.13
CA VAL A 29 -6.14 5.73 11.03
C VAL A 29 -6.80 5.05 12.23
N LEU A 30 -6.59 5.57 13.45
CA LEU A 30 -7.22 5.03 14.65
C LEU A 30 -8.74 5.22 14.62
N ALA A 31 -9.24 6.36 14.14
CA ALA A 31 -10.68 6.56 13.95
C ALA A 31 -11.29 5.60 12.91
N PHE A 32 -10.51 5.14 11.93
CA PHE A 32 -10.94 4.09 11.02
C PHE A 32 -10.94 2.68 11.67
N LEU A 33 -10.03 2.42 12.61
CA LEU A 33 -9.97 1.14 13.33
C LEU A 33 -10.97 1.05 14.50
N ASP A 34 -11.38 2.18 15.07
CA ASP A 34 -12.35 2.26 16.16
C ASP A 34 -13.80 2.14 15.67
N VAL A 35 -14.15 0.93 15.22
CA VAL A 35 -15.51 0.58 14.73
C VAL A 35 -16.55 0.70 15.86
N THR A 36 -16.14 0.66 17.13
CA THR A 36 -17.00 0.74 18.31
C THR A 36 -17.28 2.16 18.80
N GLY A 37 -16.46 3.12 18.41
CA GLY A 37 -16.56 4.52 18.82
C GLY A 37 -17.04 5.43 17.69
N MET A 38 -16.36 6.57 17.51
CA MET A 38 -16.66 7.52 16.44
C MET A 38 -15.95 7.13 15.15
N TRP A 39 -16.45 6.06 14.53
CA TRP A 39 -15.86 5.47 13.33
C TRP A 39 -15.87 6.42 12.13
N ASP A 40 -14.69 6.69 11.55
CA ASP A 40 -14.51 7.48 10.31
C ASP A 40 -14.21 6.56 9.11
N PRO A 41 -15.17 6.34 8.18
CA PRO A 41 -15.00 5.46 7.04
C PRO A 41 -14.21 6.08 5.88
N SER A 42 -13.76 7.34 5.98
CA SER A 42 -13.08 8.03 4.87
C SER A 42 -11.83 7.29 4.37
N LEU A 43 -11.13 6.57 5.26
CA LEU A 43 -9.95 5.78 4.89
C LEU A 43 -10.31 4.59 3.99
N ALA A 44 -11.49 3.98 4.17
CA ALA A 44 -11.96 2.91 3.29
C ALA A 44 -12.15 3.40 1.86
N LEU A 45 -12.64 4.63 1.66
CA LEU A 45 -12.81 5.22 0.34
C LEU A 45 -11.46 5.44 -0.35
N VAL A 46 -10.46 5.93 0.41
CA VAL A 46 -9.09 6.09 -0.09
C VAL A 46 -8.50 4.74 -0.50
N MET A 47 -8.62 3.72 0.35
CA MET A 47 -8.14 2.37 0.05
C MET A 47 -8.83 1.78 -1.18
N ALA A 48 -10.16 1.89 -1.26
CA ALA A 48 -10.94 1.38 -2.39
C ALA A 48 -10.54 2.09 -3.70
N GLY A 49 -10.38 3.42 -3.67
CA GLY A 49 -9.91 4.19 -4.83
C GLY A 49 -8.49 3.79 -5.26
N ALA A 50 -7.58 3.66 -4.30
CA ALA A 50 -6.21 3.21 -4.57
C ALA A 50 -6.19 1.80 -5.21
N ILE A 51 -6.96 0.86 -4.67
CA ILE A 51 -7.10 -0.49 -5.21
C ILE A 51 -7.72 -0.45 -6.62
N ALA A 52 -8.78 0.33 -6.83
CA ALA A 52 -9.45 0.44 -8.12
C ALA A 52 -8.53 0.96 -9.23
N VAL A 53 -7.59 1.85 -8.89
CA VAL A 53 -6.58 2.37 -9.84
C VAL A 53 -5.41 1.40 -10.00
N ALA A 54 -4.92 0.81 -8.90
CA ALA A 54 -3.75 -0.07 -8.92
C ALA A 54 -4.04 -1.44 -9.55
N ALA A 55 -5.22 -2.03 -9.31
CA ALA A 55 -5.59 -3.34 -9.81
C ALA A 55 -5.47 -3.47 -11.34
N PRO A 56 -6.08 -2.61 -12.18
CA PRO A 56 -5.93 -2.70 -13.63
C PRO A 56 -4.49 -2.49 -14.08
N ALA A 57 -3.73 -1.61 -13.42
CA ALA A 57 -2.31 -1.41 -13.71
C ALA A 57 -1.49 -2.67 -13.45
N PHE A 58 -1.73 -3.36 -12.32
CA PHE A 58 -1.08 -4.63 -12.00
C PHE A 58 -1.52 -5.76 -12.92
N LEU A 59 -2.81 -5.85 -13.26
CA LEU A 59 -3.32 -6.85 -14.21
C LEU A 59 -2.69 -6.69 -15.60
N TRP A 60 -2.50 -5.45 -16.05
CA TRP A 60 -1.78 -5.15 -17.28
C TRP A 60 -0.28 -5.49 -17.16
N ALA A 61 0.36 -5.12 -16.05
CA ALA A 61 1.77 -5.41 -15.79
C ALA A 61 2.06 -6.92 -15.78
N ARG A 62 1.16 -7.74 -15.23
CA ARG A 62 1.28 -9.22 -15.20
C ARG A 62 1.32 -9.87 -16.58
N ARG A 63 0.84 -9.18 -17.63
CA ARG A 63 0.92 -9.67 -19.02
C ARG A 63 2.27 -9.37 -19.68
N ARG A 64 3.21 -8.73 -18.99
CA ARG A 64 4.51 -8.32 -19.51
C ARG A 64 5.64 -9.00 -18.76
N GLU A 65 6.65 -9.42 -19.50
CA GLU A 65 7.89 -9.96 -18.92
C GLU A 65 8.90 -8.87 -18.54
N ARG A 66 8.79 -7.68 -19.17
CA ARG A 66 9.68 -6.55 -18.96
C ARG A 66 8.89 -5.29 -18.58
N SER A 67 9.51 -4.48 -17.72
CA SER A 67 9.06 -3.13 -17.40
C SER A 67 9.18 -2.18 -18.60
N LEU A 68 8.59 -0.99 -18.51
CA LEU A 68 8.73 0.05 -19.52
C LEU A 68 10.19 0.54 -19.70
N LEU A 69 11.05 0.28 -18.72
CA LEU A 69 12.48 0.60 -18.75
C LEU A 69 13.33 -0.58 -19.27
N GLY A 70 12.71 -1.67 -19.70
CA GLY A 70 13.39 -2.87 -20.22
C GLY A 70 13.86 -3.87 -19.16
N GLU A 71 13.72 -3.54 -17.87
CA GLU A 71 14.12 -4.39 -16.75
C GLU A 71 13.18 -5.60 -16.60
N PRO A 72 13.66 -6.77 -16.14
CA PRO A 72 12.82 -7.94 -15.89
C PRO A 72 11.79 -7.63 -14.81
N LEU A 73 10.53 -7.93 -15.09
CA LEU A 73 9.43 -7.67 -14.17
C LEU A 73 9.27 -8.85 -13.21
N GLN A 74 9.68 -8.66 -11.95
CA GLN A 74 9.63 -9.67 -10.91
C GLN A 74 8.29 -9.61 -10.16
N ILE A 75 7.22 -10.14 -10.75
CA ILE A 75 5.93 -10.29 -10.05
C ILE A 75 5.86 -11.69 -9.46
N PRO A 76 5.87 -11.84 -8.12
CA PRO A 76 5.76 -13.16 -7.49
C PRO A 76 4.46 -13.85 -7.91
N ALA A 77 4.53 -15.16 -8.19
CA ALA A 77 3.33 -15.97 -8.26
C ALA A 77 2.65 -15.99 -6.87
N ALA A 78 1.32 -16.13 -6.84
CA ALA A 78 0.60 -16.23 -5.57
C ALA A 78 1.22 -17.34 -4.71
N GLY A 79 1.85 -16.95 -3.60
CA GLY A 79 2.54 -17.86 -2.70
C GLY A 79 1.54 -18.74 -1.93
N ARG A 80 2.01 -19.87 -1.42
CA ARG A 80 1.24 -20.65 -0.44
C ARG A 80 1.13 -19.87 0.86
N VAL A 81 -0.07 -19.82 1.44
CA VAL A 81 -0.26 -19.28 2.78
C VAL A 81 0.38 -20.25 3.76
N ASP A 82 1.48 -19.84 4.39
CA ASP A 82 2.22 -20.64 5.36
C ASP A 82 2.16 -20.01 6.76
N ARG A 83 2.63 -20.76 7.77
CA ARG A 83 2.62 -20.29 9.16
C ARG A 83 3.51 -19.07 9.38
N ARG A 84 4.57 -18.91 8.60
CA ARG A 84 5.48 -17.76 8.70
C ARG A 84 4.81 -16.48 8.21
N LEU A 85 4.09 -16.57 7.09
CA LEU A 85 3.30 -15.47 6.54
C LEU A 85 2.20 -15.06 7.52
N LEU A 86 1.47 -16.02 8.08
CA LEU A 86 0.42 -15.74 9.07
C LEU A 86 0.96 -15.09 10.34
N ALA A 87 2.05 -15.62 10.91
CA ALA A 87 2.66 -15.04 12.10
C ALA A 87 3.25 -13.64 11.82
N GLY A 88 3.91 -13.46 10.68
CA GLY A 88 4.49 -12.19 10.27
C GLY A 88 3.43 -11.13 9.98
N SER A 89 2.34 -11.49 9.30
CA SER A 89 1.24 -10.55 9.02
C SER A 89 0.49 -10.16 10.28
N ALA A 90 0.29 -11.09 11.22
CA ALA A 90 -0.30 -10.78 12.52
C ALA A 90 0.58 -9.82 13.33
N LEU A 91 1.89 -10.09 13.44
CA LEU A 91 2.82 -9.23 14.16
C LEU A 91 2.90 -7.83 13.53
N PHE A 92 2.97 -7.77 12.20
CA PHE A 92 2.96 -6.51 11.45
C PHE A 92 1.66 -5.73 11.67
N GLY A 93 0.51 -6.39 11.59
CA GLY A 93 -0.80 -5.77 11.80
C GLY A 93 -0.97 -5.22 13.21
N ILE A 94 -0.49 -5.93 14.23
CA ILE A 94 -0.49 -5.44 15.62
C ILE A 94 0.39 -4.20 15.75
N GLY A 95 1.62 -4.23 15.24
CA GLY A 95 2.53 -3.09 15.27
C GLY A 95 1.95 -1.87 14.56
N TRP A 96 1.35 -2.09 13.39
CA TRP A 96 0.67 -1.05 12.62
C TRP A 96 -0.51 -0.43 13.37
N GLY A 97 -1.39 -1.27 13.94
CA GLY A 97 -2.55 -0.81 14.70
C GLY A 97 -2.17 0.01 15.93
N ILE A 98 -1.09 -0.37 16.63
CA ILE A 98 -0.57 0.38 17.79
C ILE A 98 0.05 1.71 17.35
N ALA A 99 0.83 1.72 16.27
CA ALA A 99 1.45 2.94 15.76
C ALA A 99 0.44 3.95 15.21
N GLY A 100 -0.69 3.46 14.67
CA GLY A 100 -1.72 4.28 14.06
C GLY A 100 -1.28 4.98 12.78
N ILE A 101 -0.16 4.63 12.16
CA ILE A 101 0.35 5.32 10.97
C ILE A 101 0.41 4.35 9.80
N CYS A 102 -0.10 4.72 8.63
CA CYS A 102 -0.01 3.89 7.43
C CYS A 102 1.47 3.61 7.05
N PRO A 103 1.86 2.34 6.83
CA PRO A 103 3.23 2.01 6.40
C PRO A 103 3.39 2.46 4.95
N GLY A 104 4.18 3.52 4.75
CA GLY A 104 4.62 4.00 3.44
C GLY A 104 5.90 3.33 2.98
#